data_AF-A0A176UB19-F1
#
_entry.id   AF-A0A176UB19-F1
#
_cell.length_a   1.000
_cell.length_b   1.000
_cell.length_c   1.000
_cell.angle_alpha   90.00
_cell.angle_beta   90.00
_cell.angle_gamma   90.00
#
_symmetry.space_group_name_H-M   'P 1'
#
loop_
_entity.id
_entity.type
_entity.pdbx_description
1 polymer ?
#
loop_
_entity_poly.entity_id
_entity_poly.type
_entity_poly.pdbx_seq_one_letter_code
_entity_poly.pdbx_strand_id
1 'polypeptide(L)'
;MRLEQGKLCIKNAEQEDCKQLVSWWNDGAVMAHAGFPNGLGTNEKKVQKQIAADSDDTRRHLVIWYDGNRIGEMSYANLGDSLEETGEDTIENRTADIGIKICNSTFKEKGLGKIVLSMLIRELFSRGYTKIVLDTNLKNKRAQHVYERLGFQKVNIRMDAWIDQVGEKQSVVDYELTKEHFVDFALMDEISRIRKAERSFKMLFSQKCAFSEHLEKWQDDDLYDMYDHNQFVPLLDDPTDKELEQAIAYQRQLGRGFLKLDTREKLDEALTERFSLEECCTETMLLRNKQKNIEAWKCNPDVIIHDSASSDVLADLLQIDIETFASDYGEDFIRRRDVRYVKKAMETPGFHYYVAYLDGKVAGSCYACAIDGYVVMDALVVREAFRKRYVATTLMKHIASQFKEEMFLHADADDTPKEMYRKMGFETVDELYEYLKMWEL
;
A
#
# COMPACT_ATOMS: atom_id res chain seq x y z
N MET A 1 -9.44 -18.20 -14.22
CA MET A 1 -8.90 -17.12 -13.38
C MET A 1 -10.00 -16.14 -13.00
N ARG A 2 -10.00 -15.67 -11.76
CA ARG A 2 -10.86 -14.59 -11.24
C ARG A 2 -10.05 -13.80 -10.20
N LEU A 3 -9.83 -12.53 -10.46
CA LEU A 3 -9.05 -11.61 -9.62
C LEU A 3 -9.96 -10.47 -9.20
N GLU A 4 -9.96 -10.11 -7.93
CA GLU A 4 -10.86 -9.09 -7.37
C GLU A 4 -10.07 -8.08 -6.54
N GLN A 5 -10.39 -6.80 -6.71
CA GLN A 5 -9.82 -5.71 -5.91
C GLN A 5 -10.80 -4.53 -5.85
N GLY A 6 -11.41 -4.32 -4.68
CA GLY A 6 -12.43 -3.29 -4.50
C GLY A 6 -13.58 -3.46 -5.50
N LYS A 7 -13.83 -2.45 -6.33
CA LYS A 7 -14.85 -2.49 -7.39
C LYS A 7 -14.40 -3.20 -8.67
N LEU A 8 -13.13 -3.54 -8.81
CA LEU A 8 -12.57 -4.17 -10.00
C LEU A 8 -12.63 -5.69 -9.89
N CYS A 9 -12.95 -6.34 -11.01
CA CYS A 9 -12.83 -7.79 -11.17
C CYS A 9 -12.28 -8.12 -12.57
N ILE A 10 -11.30 -9.01 -12.66
CA ILE A 10 -10.82 -9.60 -13.92
C ILE A 10 -11.23 -11.07 -13.89
N LYS A 11 -11.97 -11.54 -14.89
CA LYS A 11 -12.35 -12.95 -14.98
C LYS A 11 -12.10 -13.52 -16.38
N ASN A 12 -11.96 -14.83 -16.47
CA ASN A 12 -12.01 -15.54 -17.75
C ASN A 12 -13.27 -15.10 -18.52
N ALA A 13 -13.11 -14.83 -19.81
CA ALA A 13 -14.25 -14.59 -20.68
C ALA A 13 -15.06 -15.89 -20.81
N GLU A 14 -16.38 -15.76 -20.73
CA GLU A 14 -17.32 -16.87 -20.82
C GLU A 14 -18.29 -16.66 -21.99
N GLN A 15 -19.16 -17.64 -22.22
CA GLN A 15 -20.15 -17.60 -23.29
C GLN A 15 -21.03 -16.33 -23.22
N GLU A 16 -21.37 -15.88 -22.02
CA GLU A 16 -22.16 -14.67 -21.77
C GLU A 16 -21.46 -13.36 -22.17
N ASP A 17 -20.12 -13.37 -22.24
CA ASP A 17 -19.33 -12.18 -22.58
C ASP A 17 -19.19 -11.99 -24.09
N CYS A 18 -19.44 -13.03 -24.89
CA CYS A 18 -19.26 -13.03 -26.34
C CYS A 18 -19.95 -11.84 -27.01
N LYS A 19 -21.20 -11.55 -26.62
CA LYS A 19 -21.97 -10.45 -27.21
C LYS A 19 -21.33 -9.09 -26.95
N GLN A 20 -20.79 -8.88 -25.75
CA GLN A 20 -20.11 -7.64 -25.40
C GLN A 20 -18.77 -7.50 -26.13
N LEU A 21 -18.00 -8.59 -26.20
CA LEU A 21 -16.72 -8.63 -26.93
C LEU A 21 -16.92 -8.34 -28.42
N VAL A 22 -17.92 -8.95 -29.06
CA VAL A 22 -18.29 -8.66 -30.46
C VAL A 22 -18.62 -7.17 -30.64
N SER A 23 -19.39 -6.60 -29.71
CA SER A 23 -19.72 -5.18 -29.75
C SER A 23 -18.47 -4.30 -29.71
N TRP A 24 -17.50 -4.59 -28.84
CA TRP A 24 -16.25 -3.83 -28.76
C TRP A 24 -15.33 -4.06 -29.95
N TRP A 25 -15.23 -5.28 -30.43
CA TRP A 25 -14.36 -5.66 -31.55
C TRP A 25 -14.86 -5.15 -32.89
N ASN A 26 -16.16 -4.92 -33.02
CA ASN A 26 -16.76 -4.30 -34.21
C ASN A 26 -16.87 -2.77 -34.10
N ASP A 27 -16.59 -2.19 -32.93
CA ASP A 27 -16.58 -0.74 -32.75
C ASP A 27 -15.21 -0.18 -33.18
N GLY A 28 -15.22 0.55 -34.29
CA GLY A 28 -14.06 1.24 -34.83
C GLY A 28 -13.40 2.22 -33.86
N ALA A 29 -14.17 2.93 -33.03
CA ALA A 29 -13.63 3.85 -32.04
C ALA A 29 -12.87 3.11 -30.92
N VAL A 30 -13.30 1.89 -30.61
CA VAL A 30 -12.60 1.01 -29.66
C VAL A 30 -11.36 0.40 -30.31
N MET A 31 -11.43 -0.03 -31.58
CA MET A 31 -10.38 -0.80 -32.24
C MET A 31 -9.37 0.02 -33.07
N ALA A 32 -9.59 1.32 -33.30
CA ALA A 32 -8.73 2.17 -34.12
C ALA A 32 -7.25 2.14 -33.68
N HIS A 33 -6.98 2.18 -32.38
CA HIS A 33 -5.61 2.14 -31.85
C HIS A 33 -4.89 0.81 -32.12
N ALA A 34 -5.65 -0.25 -32.40
CA ALA A 34 -5.15 -1.57 -32.78
C ALA A 34 -5.14 -1.78 -34.31
N GLY A 35 -5.43 -0.73 -35.10
CA GLY A 35 -5.39 -0.79 -36.57
C GLY A 35 -6.67 -1.16 -37.28
N PHE A 36 -7.79 -1.25 -36.55
CA PHE A 36 -9.09 -1.61 -37.14
C PHE A 36 -10.10 -0.49 -36.91
N PRO A 37 -9.92 0.69 -37.53
CA PRO A 37 -10.83 1.83 -37.39
C PRO A 37 -12.25 1.58 -37.91
N ASN A 38 -12.50 0.52 -38.68
CA ASN A 38 -13.85 0.09 -39.09
C ASN A 38 -14.36 -1.13 -38.30
N GLY A 39 -13.63 -1.54 -37.24
CA GLY A 39 -13.90 -2.77 -36.50
C GLY A 39 -13.49 -4.04 -37.26
N LEU A 40 -13.60 -5.18 -36.57
CA LEU A 40 -13.18 -6.50 -37.06
C LEU A 40 -14.22 -7.20 -37.94
N GLY A 41 -15.48 -6.76 -37.94
CA GLY A 41 -16.57 -7.45 -38.64
C GLY A 41 -16.79 -8.89 -38.16
N THR A 42 -16.50 -9.18 -36.88
CA THR A 42 -16.68 -10.50 -36.28
C THR A 42 -18.14 -10.75 -35.89
N ASN A 43 -18.46 -11.97 -35.47
CA ASN A 43 -19.78 -12.36 -34.98
C ASN A 43 -19.67 -13.25 -33.73
N GLU A 44 -20.78 -13.38 -33.00
CA GLU A 44 -20.83 -14.13 -31.74
C GLU A 44 -20.35 -15.57 -31.90
N LYS A 45 -20.75 -16.29 -32.97
CA LYS A 45 -20.32 -17.68 -33.19
C LYS A 45 -18.80 -17.81 -33.33
N LYS A 46 -18.13 -16.84 -33.97
CA LYS A 46 -16.67 -16.84 -34.11
C LYS A 46 -15.97 -16.59 -32.77
N VAL A 47 -16.45 -15.61 -32.00
CA VAL A 47 -15.90 -15.28 -30.68
C VAL A 47 -16.13 -16.43 -29.69
N GLN A 48 -17.31 -17.05 -29.72
CA GLN A 48 -17.65 -18.19 -28.86
C GLN A 48 -16.72 -19.39 -29.10
N LYS A 49 -16.36 -19.66 -30.37
CA LYS A 49 -15.37 -20.68 -30.71
C LYS A 49 -13.97 -20.35 -30.22
N GLN A 50 -13.58 -19.08 -30.25
CA GLN A 50 -12.28 -18.64 -29.73
C GLN A 50 -12.22 -18.83 -28.22
N ILE A 51 -13.22 -18.34 -27.47
CA ILE A 51 -13.30 -18.49 -26.02
C ILE A 51 -13.36 -19.96 -25.59
N ALA A 52 -14.09 -20.80 -26.33
CA ALA A 52 -14.16 -22.24 -26.04
C ALA A 52 -12.81 -22.96 -26.26
N ALA A 53 -11.92 -22.41 -27.09
CA ALA A 53 -10.58 -22.95 -27.33
C ALA A 53 -9.52 -22.39 -26.39
N ASP A 54 -9.86 -21.41 -25.56
CA ASP A 54 -8.92 -20.81 -24.61
C ASP A 54 -8.44 -21.85 -23.59
N SER A 55 -7.17 -21.78 -23.24
CA SER A 55 -6.54 -22.60 -22.19
C SER A 55 -5.44 -21.82 -21.48
N ASP A 56 -5.10 -22.20 -20.25
CA ASP A 56 -4.00 -21.57 -19.51
C ASP A 56 -2.63 -21.89 -20.16
N ASP A 57 -2.57 -22.97 -20.96
CA ASP A 57 -1.36 -23.43 -21.65
C ASP A 57 -1.10 -22.70 -22.98
N THR A 58 -2.12 -22.04 -23.53
CA THR A 58 -2.03 -21.38 -24.85
C THR A 58 -2.39 -19.91 -24.77
N ARG A 59 -3.67 -19.60 -24.56
CA ARG A 59 -4.21 -18.24 -24.52
C ARG A 59 -5.50 -18.20 -23.73
N ARG A 60 -5.68 -17.10 -23.00
CA ARG A 60 -6.94 -16.73 -22.36
C ARG A 60 -7.37 -15.33 -22.77
N HIS A 61 -8.66 -15.20 -23.07
CA HIS A 61 -9.37 -13.93 -23.08
C HIS A 61 -10.00 -13.69 -21.71
N LEU A 62 -9.93 -12.44 -21.27
CA LEU A 62 -10.39 -12.01 -19.96
C LEU A 62 -11.27 -10.77 -20.12
N VAL A 63 -12.22 -10.60 -19.21
CA VAL A 63 -13.09 -9.43 -19.15
C VAL A 63 -12.80 -8.64 -17.89
N ILE A 64 -12.67 -7.33 -18.05
CA ILE A 64 -12.52 -6.37 -16.97
C ILE A 64 -13.90 -5.86 -16.56
N TRP A 65 -14.20 -5.98 -15.28
CA TRP A 65 -15.42 -5.51 -14.65
C TRP A 65 -15.11 -4.40 -13.66
N TYR A 66 -16.00 -3.41 -13.60
CA TYR A 66 -16.01 -2.37 -12.58
C TYR A 66 -17.43 -2.18 -12.07
N ASP A 67 -17.65 -2.41 -10.77
CA ASP A 67 -18.94 -2.21 -10.09
C ASP A 67 -20.11 -2.91 -10.83
N GLY A 68 -19.90 -4.19 -11.17
CA GLY A 68 -20.89 -5.01 -11.90
C GLY A 68 -21.00 -4.73 -13.41
N ASN A 69 -20.23 -3.79 -13.96
CA ASN A 69 -20.26 -3.46 -15.39
C ASN A 69 -19.02 -3.95 -16.12
N ARG A 70 -19.18 -4.52 -17.33
CA ARG A 70 -18.07 -4.85 -18.23
C ARG A 70 -17.49 -3.55 -18.82
N ILE A 71 -16.22 -3.27 -18.55
CA ILE A 71 -15.58 -2.02 -18.98
C ILE A 71 -14.44 -2.22 -19.99
N GLY A 72 -13.93 -3.43 -20.13
CA GLY A 72 -12.84 -3.73 -21.04
C GLY A 72 -12.49 -5.20 -21.10
N GLU A 73 -11.40 -5.49 -21.78
CA GLU A 73 -10.86 -6.83 -21.97
C GLU A 73 -9.36 -6.88 -21.70
N MET A 74 -8.88 -8.09 -21.43
CA MET A 74 -7.46 -8.41 -21.42
C MET A 74 -7.25 -9.77 -22.08
N SER A 75 -6.01 -10.08 -22.38
CA SER A 75 -5.60 -11.43 -22.74
C SER A 75 -4.24 -11.73 -22.16
N TYR A 76 -3.96 -13.01 -21.95
CA TYR A 76 -2.59 -13.48 -21.87
C TYR A 76 -2.41 -14.70 -22.75
N ALA A 77 -1.22 -14.88 -23.31
CA ALA A 77 -0.82 -16.06 -24.06
C ALA A 77 0.50 -16.59 -23.51
N ASN A 78 0.57 -17.90 -23.33
CA ASN A 78 1.81 -18.58 -22.98
C ASN A 78 2.67 -18.69 -24.24
N LEU A 79 3.86 -18.08 -24.25
CA LEU A 79 4.80 -18.16 -25.37
C LEU A 79 5.71 -19.39 -25.30
N GLY A 80 5.57 -20.20 -24.26
CA GLY A 80 6.33 -21.43 -24.04
C GLY A 80 7.40 -21.28 -22.97
N ASP A 81 7.90 -22.45 -22.57
CA ASP A 81 8.98 -22.57 -21.59
C ASP A 81 10.30 -22.67 -22.36
N SER A 82 11.29 -21.89 -21.95
CA SER A 82 12.67 -22.00 -22.41
C SER A 82 13.53 -22.45 -21.23
N LEU A 83 14.49 -23.33 -21.47
CA LEU A 83 15.48 -23.69 -20.48
C LEU A 83 16.70 -22.82 -20.73
N GLU A 84 17.13 -22.07 -19.71
CA GLU A 84 18.40 -21.38 -19.74
C GLU A 84 19.35 -22.12 -18.78
N GLU A 85 20.43 -22.67 -19.33
CA GLU A 85 21.48 -23.32 -18.53
C GLU A 85 22.41 -22.24 -18.00
N THR A 86 22.35 -21.97 -16.70
CA THR A 86 23.25 -21.03 -16.02
C THR A 86 24.05 -21.77 -14.95
N GLY A 87 25.17 -22.40 -15.36
CA GLY A 87 26.03 -23.14 -14.44
C GLY A 87 25.46 -24.51 -14.03
N GLU A 88 25.40 -24.79 -12.73
CA GLU A 88 24.84 -26.05 -12.18
C GLU A 88 23.30 -26.06 -12.08
N ASP A 89 22.64 -24.91 -12.28
CA ASP A 89 21.18 -24.77 -12.19
C ASP A 89 20.53 -24.57 -13.58
N THR A 90 19.39 -25.23 -13.80
CA THR A 90 18.53 -25.03 -14.97
C THR A 90 17.36 -24.13 -14.57
N ILE A 91 17.23 -22.96 -15.20
CA ILE A 91 16.10 -22.06 -14.94
C ILE A 91 15.05 -22.28 -16.02
N GLU A 92 13.83 -22.64 -15.60
CA GLU A 92 12.65 -22.64 -16.47
C GLU A 92 12.18 -21.19 -16.67
N ASN A 93 12.45 -20.65 -17.85
CA ASN A 93 12.02 -19.33 -18.27
C ASN A 93 10.69 -19.43 -19.01
N ARG A 94 9.61 -19.08 -18.30
CA ARG A 94 8.25 -19.07 -18.85
C ARG A 94 7.82 -17.65 -19.17
N THR A 95 7.46 -17.39 -20.43
CA THR A 95 7.11 -16.04 -20.92
C THR A 95 5.62 -15.92 -21.24
N ALA A 96 4.96 -14.87 -20.73
CA ALA A 96 3.59 -14.52 -21.12
C ALA A 96 3.57 -13.27 -22.01
N ASP A 97 2.84 -13.33 -23.11
CA ASP A 97 2.40 -12.15 -23.86
C ASP A 97 1.07 -11.66 -23.29
N ILE A 98 0.93 -10.35 -23.03
CA ILE A 98 -0.32 -9.79 -22.51
C ILE A 98 -0.91 -8.68 -23.39
N GLY A 99 -2.24 -8.62 -23.41
CA GLY A 99 -3.01 -7.59 -24.08
C GLY A 99 -4.02 -6.94 -23.14
N ILE A 100 -4.32 -5.65 -23.35
CA ILE A 100 -5.33 -4.92 -22.58
C ILE A 100 -6.07 -3.91 -23.45
N LYS A 101 -7.36 -3.75 -23.19
CA LYS A 101 -8.17 -2.65 -23.72
C LYS A 101 -9.26 -2.23 -22.74
N ILE A 102 -9.23 -0.97 -22.29
CA ILE A 102 -10.40 -0.36 -21.64
C ILE A 102 -11.33 0.14 -22.75
N CYS A 103 -12.40 -0.62 -23.00
CA CYS A 103 -13.30 -0.40 -24.12
C CYS A 103 -14.32 0.72 -23.84
N ASN A 104 -14.81 0.81 -22.60
CA ASN A 104 -15.76 1.85 -22.20
C ASN A 104 -15.02 3.18 -21.94
N SER A 105 -15.34 4.22 -22.73
CA SER A 105 -14.67 5.53 -22.68
C SER A 105 -14.80 6.24 -21.34
N THR A 106 -15.91 6.06 -20.61
CA THR A 106 -16.13 6.64 -19.27
C THR A 106 -15.12 6.17 -18.23
N PHE A 107 -14.41 5.06 -18.49
CA PHE A 107 -13.43 4.45 -17.60
C PHE A 107 -11.98 4.63 -18.08
N LYS A 108 -11.76 5.33 -19.20
CA LYS A 108 -10.42 5.71 -19.67
C LYS A 108 -9.87 6.86 -18.80
N GLU A 109 -8.54 6.97 -18.74
CA GLU A 109 -7.82 8.09 -18.10
C GLU A 109 -8.06 8.24 -16.58
N LYS A 110 -8.61 7.21 -15.93
CA LYS A 110 -8.84 7.16 -14.48
C LYS A 110 -7.82 6.31 -13.73
N GLY A 111 -6.65 6.06 -14.32
CA GLY A 111 -5.61 5.20 -13.74
C GLY A 111 -5.90 3.69 -13.73
N LEU A 112 -7.13 3.26 -14.07
CA LEU A 112 -7.57 1.86 -14.00
C LEU A 112 -6.69 0.88 -14.78
N GLY A 113 -6.14 1.31 -15.92
CA GLY A 113 -5.24 0.47 -16.73
C GLY A 113 -4.03 -0.05 -15.97
N LYS A 114 -3.40 0.80 -15.14
CA LYS A 114 -2.25 0.39 -14.31
C LYS A 114 -2.66 -0.63 -13.24
N ILE A 115 -3.82 -0.44 -12.62
CA ILE A 115 -4.32 -1.32 -11.56
C ILE A 115 -4.62 -2.72 -12.13
N VAL A 116 -5.40 -2.81 -13.21
CA VAL A 116 -5.77 -4.12 -13.77
C VAL A 116 -4.59 -4.85 -14.42
N LEU A 117 -3.64 -4.12 -15.03
CA LEU A 117 -2.36 -4.70 -15.46
C LEU A 117 -1.59 -5.25 -14.27
N SER A 118 -1.49 -4.50 -13.17
CA SER A 118 -0.79 -4.96 -11.98
C SER A 118 -1.42 -6.23 -11.39
N MET A 119 -2.76 -6.29 -11.33
CA MET A 119 -3.49 -7.48 -10.91
C MET A 119 -3.16 -8.70 -11.78
N LEU A 120 -3.17 -8.56 -13.11
CA LEU A 120 -2.87 -9.66 -14.02
C LEU A 120 -1.39 -10.09 -13.94
N ILE A 121 -0.47 -9.12 -13.98
CA ILE A 121 0.98 -9.38 -13.97
C ILE A 121 1.37 -10.12 -12.68
N ARG A 122 0.87 -9.68 -11.52
CA ARG A 122 1.10 -10.36 -10.24
C ARG A 122 0.65 -11.81 -10.26
N GLU A 123 -0.54 -12.07 -10.81
CA GLU A 123 -1.07 -13.42 -10.93
C GLU A 123 -0.27 -14.27 -11.93
N LEU A 124 0.26 -13.70 -13.01
CA LEU A 124 1.12 -14.45 -13.92
C LEU A 124 2.46 -14.79 -13.24
N PHE A 125 3.08 -13.86 -12.52
CA PHE A 125 4.27 -14.17 -11.74
C PHE A 125 4.03 -15.21 -10.64
N SER A 126 2.87 -15.19 -9.97
CA SER A 126 2.52 -16.22 -8.97
C SER A 126 2.36 -17.62 -9.58
N ARG A 127 2.03 -17.70 -10.87
CA ARG A 127 1.92 -18.95 -11.66
C ARG A 127 3.26 -19.43 -12.24
N GLY A 128 4.37 -18.78 -11.90
CA GLY A 128 5.70 -19.19 -12.33
C GLY A 128 6.15 -18.64 -13.68
N TYR A 129 5.43 -17.67 -14.26
CA TYR A 129 6.01 -16.88 -15.35
C TYR A 129 7.20 -16.08 -14.81
N THR A 130 8.30 -16.00 -15.55
CA THR A 130 9.49 -15.22 -15.18
C THR A 130 9.61 -13.93 -15.97
N LYS A 131 8.96 -13.87 -17.15
CA LYS A 131 8.95 -12.70 -18.02
C LYS A 131 7.55 -12.43 -18.59
N ILE A 132 7.19 -11.15 -18.65
CA ILE A 132 5.99 -10.66 -19.32
C ILE A 132 6.42 -9.79 -20.50
N VAL A 133 5.82 -10.01 -21.66
CA VAL A 133 6.05 -9.21 -22.86
C VAL A 133 4.74 -8.63 -23.37
N LEU A 134 4.86 -7.52 -24.09
CA LEU A 134 3.76 -6.93 -24.86
C LEU A 134 4.34 -6.01 -25.93
N ASP A 135 3.56 -5.71 -26.94
CA ASP A 135 3.85 -4.65 -27.88
C ASP A 135 2.72 -3.61 -27.94
N THR A 136 3.07 -2.41 -28.39
CA THR A 136 2.08 -1.39 -28.67
C THR A 136 2.50 -0.50 -29.83
N ASN A 137 1.53 0.09 -30.51
CA ASN A 137 1.82 1.02 -31.60
C ASN A 137 2.71 2.18 -31.11
N LEU A 138 3.74 2.53 -31.89
CA LEU A 138 4.70 3.60 -31.60
C LEU A 138 4.03 4.97 -31.39
N LYS A 139 2.86 5.19 -32.01
CA LYS A 139 2.04 6.40 -31.85
C LYS A 139 1.20 6.38 -30.56
N ASN A 140 0.99 5.23 -29.93
CA ASN A 140 0.20 5.08 -28.70
C ASN A 140 1.02 5.47 -27.46
N LYS A 141 1.37 6.76 -27.35
CA LYS A 141 2.17 7.31 -26.24
C LYS A 141 1.53 7.09 -24.87
N ARG A 142 0.20 7.04 -24.81
CA ARG A 142 -0.54 6.77 -23.58
C ARG A 142 -0.27 5.36 -23.04
N ALA A 143 -0.31 4.34 -23.90
CA ALA A 143 -0.03 2.97 -23.48
C ALA A 143 1.46 2.81 -23.09
N GLN A 144 2.36 3.38 -23.89
CA GLN A 144 3.81 3.43 -23.58
C GLN A 144 4.07 4.00 -22.17
N HIS A 145 3.47 5.14 -21.84
CA HIS A 145 3.60 5.75 -20.51
C HIS A 145 3.09 4.84 -19.39
N VAL A 146 1.98 4.12 -19.61
CA VAL A 146 1.45 3.16 -18.63
C VAL A 146 2.41 1.99 -18.41
N TYR A 147 2.93 1.40 -19.48
CA TYR A 147 3.85 0.26 -19.39
C TYR A 147 5.16 0.65 -18.71
N GLU A 148 5.76 1.78 -19.09
CA GLU A 148 7.00 2.27 -18.47
C GLU A 148 6.81 2.54 -16.98
N ARG A 149 5.66 3.07 -16.56
CA ARG A 149 5.34 3.27 -15.14
C ARG A 149 5.25 1.96 -14.38
N LEU A 150 4.75 0.88 -14.99
CA LEU A 150 4.67 -0.47 -14.42
C LEU A 150 6.05 -1.18 -14.38
N GLY A 151 7.10 -0.54 -14.89
CA GLY A 151 8.46 -1.08 -14.91
C GLY A 151 8.84 -1.79 -16.21
N PHE A 152 7.96 -1.80 -17.23
CA PHE A 152 8.32 -2.40 -18.53
C PHE A 152 9.46 -1.62 -19.18
N GLN A 153 10.45 -2.35 -19.68
CA GLN A 153 11.60 -1.82 -20.38
C GLN A 153 11.37 -1.91 -21.89
N LYS A 154 11.69 -0.83 -22.62
CA LYS A 154 11.68 -0.83 -24.09
C LYS A 154 12.85 -1.69 -24.57
N VAL A 155 12.57 -2.74 -25.32
CA VAL A 155 13.62 -3.62 -25.86
C VAL A 155 13.83 -3.44 -27.36
N ASN A 156 12.80 -3.02 -28.11
CA ASN A 156 12.91 -2.86 -29.55
C ASN A 156 11.85 -1.88 -30.11
N ILE A 157 12.12 -1.35 -31.31
CA ILE A 157 11.15 -0.63 -32.14
C ILE A 157 11.17 -1.24 -33.54
N ARG A 158 10.05 -1.86 -33.93
CA ARG A 158 9.86 -2.43 -35.27
C ARG A 158 9.17 -1.41 -36.16
N MET A 159 9.93 -0.78 -37.05
CA MET A 159 9.42 0.17 -38.04
C MET A 159 8.63 -0.53 -39.13
N ASP A 160 7.53 0.09 -39.57
CA ASP A 160 6.65 -0.43 -40.63
C ASP A 160 6.24 -1.91 -40.44
N ALA A 161 6.07 -2.34 -39.19
CA ALA A 161 5.85 -3.73 -38.79
C ALA A 161 4.59 -4.37 -39.39
N TRP A 162 3.55 -3.58 -39.68
CA TRP A 162 2.32 -4.05 -40.32
C TRP A 162 1.58 -2.90 -41.02
N ILE A 163 0.57 -3.25 -41.84
CA ILE A 163 -0.29 -2.31 -42.54
C ILE A 163 -1.70 -2.41 -41.93
N ASP A 164 -2.29 -1.27 -41.59
CA ASP A 164 -3.63 -1.22 -40.99
C ASP A 164 -4.77 -1.37 -42.00
N GLN A 165 -6.01 -1.38 -41.48
CA GLN A 165 -7.22 -1.57 -42.30
C GLN A 165 -7.43 -0.48 -43.36
N VAL A 166 -6.74 0.66 -43.27
CA VAL A 166 -6.84 1.77 -44.23
C VAL A 166 -5.57 1.93 -45.08
N GLY A 167 -4.60 1.02 -44.94
CA GLY A 167 -3.40 0.98 -45.77
C GLY A 167 -2.20 1.76 -45.21
N GLU A 168 -2.29 2.28 -43.99
CA GLU A 168 -1.16 2.97 -43.36
C GLU A 168 -0.19 1.97 -42.74
N LYS A 169 1.11 2.21 -42.94
CA LYS A 169 2.17 1.49 -42.24
C LYS A 169 2.19 1.88 -40.77
N GLN A 170 2.23 0.88 -39.90
CA GLN A 170 2.25 1.04 -38.46
C GLN A 170 3.54 0.47 -37.88
N SER A 171 4.13 1.20 -36.95
CA SER A 171 5.34 0.79 -36.22
C SER A 171 4.97 0.42 -34.79
N VAL A 172 5.71 -0.48 -34.17
CA VAL A 172 5.44 -0.97 -32.82
C VAL A 172 6.67 -0.87 -31.93
N VAL A 173 6.44 -0.70 -30.63
CA VAL A 173 7.45 -0.75 -29.58
C VAL A 173 7.22 -2.04 -28.81
N ASP A 174 8.27 -2.85 -28.71
CA ASP A 174 8.25 -4.09 -27.95
C ASP A 174 8.78 -3.82 -26.53
N TYR A 175 8.08 -4.36 -25.53
CA TYR A 175 8.38 -4.19 -24.12
C TYR A 175 8.55 -5.55 -23.43
N GLU A 176 9.44 -5.58 -22.44
CA GLU A 176 9.61 -6.71 -21.53
C GLU A 176 9.55 -6.26 -20.07
N LEU A 177 9.10 -7.15 -19.19
CA LEU A 177 9.06 -6.94 -17.74
C LEU A 177 9.44 -8.22 -17.02
N THR A 178 10.37 -8.11 -16.06
CA THR A 178 10.71 -9.17 -15.10
C THR A 178 10.14 -8.83 -13.72
N LYS A 179 10.17 -9.79 -12.80
CA LYS A 179 9.62 -9.61 -11.45
C LYS A 179 10.34 -8.50 -10.68
N GLU A 180 11.65 -8.36 -10.85
CA GLU A 180 12.51 -7.38 -10.17
C GLU A 180 12.17 -5.94 -10.55
N HIS A 181 11.74 -5.72 -11.79
CA HIS A 181 11.40 -4.40 -12.30
C HIS A 181 9.93 -4.02 -12.09
N PHE A 182 9.08 -4.96 -11.67
CA PHE A 182 7.63 -4.76 -11.64
C PHE A 182 7.19 -3.79 -10.55
N VAL A 183 6.60 -2.66 -10.97
CA VAL A 183 5.97 -1.68 -10.08
C VAL A 183 4.48 -1.95 -9.99
N ASP A 184 4.04 -2.46 -8.84
CA ASP A 184 2.68 -2.89 -8.62
C ASP A 184 1.74 -1.75 -8.17
N PHE A 185 1.02 -1.13 -9.11
CA PHE A 185 0.07 -0.06 -8.82
C PHE A 185 -1.20 -0.53 -8.12
N ALA A 186 -1.50 -1.82 -8.16
CA ALA A 186 -2.60 -2.38 -7.40
C ALA A 186 -2.27 -2.41 -5.90
N LEU A 187 -0.99 -2.54 -5.52
CA LEU A 187 -0.54 -2.32 -4.13
C LEU A 187 -0.34 -0.84 -3.79
N MET A 188 0.16 -0.02 -4.74
CA MET A 188 0.38 1.41 -4.48
C MET A 188 -0.89 2.17 -4.13
N ASP A 189 -2.07 1.79 -4.61
CA ASP A 189 -3.33 2.44 -4.21
C ASP A 189 -3.72 2.11 -2.75
N GLU A 190 -3.48 0.88 -2.30
CA GLU A 190 -3.72 0.49 -0.89
C GLU A 190 -2.70 1.17 0.03
N ILE A 191 -1.41 1.08 -0.30
CA ILE A 191 -0.35 1.75 0.45
C ILE A 191 -0.58 3.27 0.45
N SER A 192 -0.93 3.88 -0.68
CA SER A 192 -1.23 5.31 -0.74
C SER A 192 -2.44 5.69 0.13
N ARG A 193 -3.44 4.82 0.25
CA ARG A 193 -4.60 5.03 1.13
C ARG A 193 -4.23 4.88 2.61
N ILE A 194 -3.40 3.91 2.97
CA ILE A 194 -2.85 3.75 4.32
C ILE A 194 -1.98 4.96 4.69
N ARG A 195 -1.02 5.33 3.84
CA ARG A 195 -0.19 6.54 4.01
C ARG A 195 -1.04 7.81 4.12
N LYS A 196 -2.20 7.86 3.46
CA LYS A 196 -3.15 8.98 3.63
C LYS A 196 -3.78 8.94 5.03
N ALA A 197 -4.24 7.78 5.49
CA ALA A 197 -4.78 7.62 6.84
C ALA A 197 -3.74 7.99 7.92
N GLU A 198 -2.48 7.57 7.77
CA GLU A 198 -1.36 7.98 8.64
C GLU A 198 -1.20 9.51 8.68
N ARG A 199 -1.13 10.16 7.51
CA ARG A 199 -1.05 11.63 7.44
C ARG A 199 -2.26 12.31 8.06
N SER A 200 -3.46 11.78 7.84
CA SER A 200 -4.70 12.34 8.40
C SER A 200 -4.74 12.20 9.92
N PHE A 201 -4.27 11.08 10.47
CA PHE A 201 -4.11 10.91 11.92
C PHE A 201 -3.10 11.92 12.48
N LYS A 202 -1.95 12.06 11.83
CA LYS A 202 -0.90 13.04 12.20
C LYS A 202 -1.40 14.48 12.19
N MET A 203 -2.26 14.84 11.24
CA MET A 203 -2.90 16.17 11.17
C MET A 203 -3.85 16.48 12.35
N LEU A 204 -4.21 15.49 13.19
CA LEU A 204 -4.93 15.76 14.44
C LEU A 204 -4.07 16.53 15.45
N PHE A 205 -2.74 16.43 15.33
CA PHE A 205 -1.77 17.00 16.25
C PHE A 205 -0.84 18.03 15.58
N SER A 206 -0.42 17.75 14.36
CA SER A 206 0.60 18.51 13.64
C SER A 206 0.04 19.34 12.50
N GLN A 207 0.64 20.50 12.24
CA GLN A 207 0.47 21.26 11.01
C GLN A 207 1.60 20.93 10.03
N LYS A 208 1.33 21.03 8.74
CA LYS A 208 2.34 20.81 7.69
C LYS A 208 2.56 22.03 6.83
N CYS A 209 3.80 22.30 6.45
CA CYS A 209 4.17 23.37 5.54
C CYS A 209 5.35 22.96 4.65
N ALA A 210 5.41 23.54 3.44
CA ALA A 210 6.61 23.41 2.61
C ALA A 210 7.80 24.07 3.34
N PHE A 211 8.93 23.37 3.43
CA PHE A 211 10.13 23.87 4.09
C PHE A 211 11.21 24.27 3.10
N SER A 212 11.47 23.42 2.11
CA SER A 212 12.47 23.64 1.06
C SER A 212 12.03 22.98 -0.25
N GLU A 213 12.94 22.86 -1.22
CA GLU A 213 12.64 22.19 -2.49
C GLU A 213 12.34 20.71 -2.27
N HIS A 214 13.12 20.05 -1.40
CA HIS A 214 12.98 18.62 -1.14
C HIS A 214 12.22 18.28 0.14
N LEU A 215 12.09 19.20 1.11
CA LEU A 215 11.48 18.90 2.43
C LEU A 215 10.13 19.59 2.68
N GLU A 216 9.19 18.83 3.25
CA GLU A 216 8.02 19.31 4.00
C GLU A 216 8.32 19.27 5.51
N LYS A 217 7.86 20.26 6.28
CA LYS A 217 7.95 20.29 7.74
C LYS A 217 6.59 19.99 8.34
N TRP A 218 6.55 19.00 9.22
CA TRP A 218 5.44 18.71 10.12
C TRP A 218 5.77 19.24 11.50
N GLN A 219 4.89 20.06 12.08
CA GLN A 219 5.17 20.78 13.32
C GLN A 219 3.97 20.76 14.27
N ASP A 220 4.28 20.54 15.53
CA ASP A 220 3.36 20.51 16.64
C ASP A 220 3.94 21.31 17.80
N ASP A 221 3.39 22.49 18.03
CA ASP A 221 3.89 23.44 19.04
C ASP A 221 3.30 23.17 20.44
N ASP A 222 2.19 22.45 20.54
CA ASP A 222 1.59 22.11 21.84
C ASP A 222 2.38 21.00 22.56
N LEU A 223 3.01 20.10 21.79
CA LEU A 223 3.90 19.04 22.29
C LEU A 223 5.18 18.99 21.45
N TYR A 224 5.99 20.02 21.61
CA TYR A 224 7.16 20.31 20.77
C TYR A 224 8.28 19.25 20.81
N ASP A 225 8.30 18.43 21.85
CA ASP A 225 9.27 17.35 22.08
C ASP A 225 8.75 15.96 21.64
N MET A 226 7.57 15.89 21.01
CA MET A 226 7.10 14.67 20.33
C MET A 226 7.68 14.60 18.92
N TYR A 227 8.71 13.77 18.73
CA TYR A 227 9.47 13.71 17.48
C TYR A 227 8.61 13.33 16.27
N ASP A 228 7.70 12.37 16.43
CA ASP A 228 6.85 11.87 15.34
C ASP A 228 5.73 12.84 14.95
N HIS A 229 5.58 13.95 15.68
CA HIS A 229 4.74 15.09 15.32
C HIS A 229 5.57 16.30 14.85
N ASN A 230 6.90 16.20 14.91
CA ASN A 230 7.84 17.30 14.67
C ASN A 230 8.98 16.96 13.71
N GLN A 231 8.72 16.18 12.67
CA GLN A 231 9.70 15.78 11.63
C GLN A 231 9.72 16.64 10.38
N PHE A 232 10.75 16.40 9.57
CA PHE A 232 10.86 16.76 8.18
C PHE A 232 10.63 15.53 7.30
N VAL A 233 10.01 15.70 6.14
CA VAL A 233 9.67 14.60 5.24
C VAL A 233 10.12 14.95 3.82
N PRO A 234 10.97 14.15 3.17
CA PRO A 234 11.32 14.34 1.77
C PRO A 234 10.11 14.14 0.85
N LEU A 235 10.02 14.96 -0.19
CA LEU A 235 8.90 14.96 -1.14
C LEU A 235 9.09 13.90 -2.23
N LEU A 236 10.27 13.86 -2.84
CA LEU A 236 10.58 13.04 -4.03
C LEU A 236 12.03 12.57 -4.00
N ASP A 237 12.98 13.50 -3.84
CA ASP A 237 14.42 13.21 -3.79
C ASP A 237 14.96 13.40 -2.37
N ASP A 238 16.14 12.83 -2.12
CA ASP A 238 16.88 13.01 -0.86
C ASP A 238 17.17 14.49 -0.58
N PRO A 239 17.11 14.93 0.69
CA PRO A 239 17.44 16.29 1.04
C PRO A 239 18.93 16.54 0.82
N THR A 240 19.25 17.75 0.35
CA THR A 240 20.65 18.18 0.22
C THR A 240 21.27 18.48 1.59
N ASP A 241 22.59 18.40 1.70
CA ASP A 241 23.36 18.85 2.88
C ASP A 241 22.89 20.23 3.38
N LYS A 242 22.70 21.16 2.45
CA LYS A 242 22.29 22.53 2.75
C LYS A 242 20.89 22.59 3.36
N GLU A 243 19.96 21.76 2.89
CA GLU A 243 18.60 21.70 3.43
C GLU A 243 18.59 21.06 4.83
N LEU A 244 19.44 20.05 5.07
CA LEU A 244 19.60 19.48 6.41
C LEU A 244 20.23 20.47 7.40
N GLU A 245 21.26 21.21 6.99
CA GLU A 245 21.83 22.31 7.78
C GLU A 245 20.78 23.38 8.10
N GLN A 246 19.93 23.72 7.13
CA GLN A 246 18.81 24.65 7.31
C GLN A 246 17.75 24.09 8.28
N ALA A 247 17.40 22.81 8.18
CA ALA A 247 16.47 22.14 9.08
C ALA A 247 16.99 22.12 10.53
N ILE A 248 18.27 21.85 10.73
CA ILE A 248 18.93 21.93 12.05
C ILE A 248 18.92 23.36 12.59
N ALA A 249 19.29 24.34 11.76
CA ALA A 249 19.27 25.74 12.15
C ALA A 249 17.86 26.21 12.53
N TYR A 250 16.85 25.75 11.80
CA TYR A 250 15.44 26.02 12.08
C TYR A 250 15.02 25.46 13.45
N GLN A 251 15.33 24.19 13.74
CA GLN A 251 15.02 23.59 15.04
C GLN A 251 15.73 24.31 16.19
N ARG A 252 16.99 24.73 16.00
CA ARG A 252 17.72 25.54 16.98
C ARG A 252 17.06 26.90 17.22
N GLN A 253 16.56 27.57 16.18
CA GLN A 253 15.83 28.83 16.32
C GLN A 253 14.54 28.68 17.13
N LEU A 254 13.89 27.51 17.05
CA LEU A 254 12.73 27.15 17.87
C LEU A 254 13.09 26.70 19.29
N GLY A 255 14.38 26.61 19.64
CA GLY A 255 14.83 26.06 20.91
C GLY A 255 14.56 24.55 21.04
N ARG A 256 14.69 23.80 19.94
CA ARG A 256 14.46 22.34 19.89
C ARG A 256 15.77 21.58 19.68
N GLY A 257 15.99 20.57 20.50
CA GLY A 257 17.23 19.79 20.60
C GLY A 257 17.35 18.61 19.63
N PHE A 258 16.58 18.60 18.54
CA PHE A 258 16.53 17.44 17.64
C PHE A 258 16.18 17.77 16.18
N LEU A 259 16.61 16.88 15.29
CA LEU A 259 16.16 16.73 13.91
C LEU A 259 15.57 15.33 13.77
N LYS A 260 14.33 15.24 13.29
CA LYS A 260 13.68 13.97 12.91
C LYS A 260 13.37 14.02 11.41
N LEU A 261 13.72 12.97 10.67
CA LEU A 261 13.35 12.79 9.26
C LEU A 261 12.62 11.46 9.09
N ASP A 262 11.51 11.49 8.36
CA ASP A 262 10.78 10.27 7.97
C ASP A 262 10.84 10.12 6.45
N THR A 263 11.24 8.96 5.95
CA THR A 263 11.49 8.70 4.54
C THR A 263 10.91 7.35 4.11
N ARG A 264 10.53 7.21 2.83
CA ARG A 264 9.96 5.95 2.29
C ARG A 264 11.00 5.07 1.61
N GLU A 265 12.18 5.62 1.36
CA GLU A 265 13.35 4.93 0.84
C GLU A 265 14.52 5.27 1.76
N LYS A 266 15.49 4.37 1.89
CA LYS A 266 16.68 4.65 2.70
C LYS A 266 17.43 5.84 2.15
N LEU A 267 17.85 6.74 3.04
CA LEU A 267 18.74 7.83 2.70
C LEU A 267 20.13 7.28 2.34
N ASP A 268 20.84 8.02 1.48
CA ASP A 268 22.24 7.74 1.16
C ASP A 268 23.12 7.60 2.43
N GLU A 269 23.90 6.52 2.52
CA GLU A 269 24.74 6.21 3.69
C GLU A 269 25.76 7.33 3.98
N ALA A 270 26.30 8.00 2.95
CA ALA A 270 27.24 9.09 3.18
C ALA A 270 26.55 10.32 3.77
N LEU A 271 25.25 10.52 3.48
CA LEU A 271 24.44 11.58 4.09
C LEU A 271 24.14 11.25 5.56
N THR A 272 23.71 10.03 5.87
CA THR A 272 23.38 9.61 7.24
C THR A 272 24.61 9.65 8.15
N GLU A 273 25.77 9.20 7.68
CA GLU A 273 27.04 9.29 8.42
C GLU A 273 27.47 10.74 8.64
N ARG A 274 27.44 11.58 7.59
CA ARG A 274 27.84 13.00 7.66
C ARG A 274 27.05 13.77 8.70
N PHE A 275 25.75 13.51 8.79
CA PHE A 275 24.88 14.17 9.75
C PHE A 275 24.71 13.38 11.05
N SER A 276 25.37 12.22 11.20
CA SER A 276 25.26 11.34 12.38
C SER A 276 23.80 11.05 12.73
N LEU A 277 23.04 10.62 11.71
CA LEU A 277 21.64 10.27 11.84
C LEU A 277 21.52 8.82 12.35
N GLU A 278 20.80 8.64 13.45
CA GLU A 278 20.41 7.32 13.95
C GLU A 278 19.23 6.80 13.13
N GLU A 279 19.42 5.69 12.43
CA GLU A 279 18.41 5.05 11.59
C GLU A 279 17.58 4.04 12.39
N CYS A 280 16.26 4.11 12.24
CA CYS A 280 15.30 3.06 12.60
C CYS A 280 14.41 2.76 11.39
N CYS A 281 13.81 1.57 11.37
CA CYS A 281 12.81 1.20 10.37
C CYS A 281 11.57 0.68 11.08
N THR A 282 10.43 1.27 10.72
CA THR A 282 9.11 0.92 11.25
C THR A 282 8.27 0.29 10.15
N GLU A 283 7.69 -0.87 10.45
CA GLU A 283 6.81 -1.57 9.52
C GLU A 283 5.36 -1.16 9.76
N THR A 284 4.66 -0.79 8.68
CA THR A 284 3.20 -0.67 8.71
C THR A 284 2.61 -2.05 8.41
N MET A 285 1.88 -2.60 9.37
CA MET A 285 1.30 -3.95 9.28
C MET A 285 -0.23 -3.89 9.20
N LEU A 286 -0.82 -4.47 8.16
CA LEU A 286 -2.27 -4.49 7.91
C LEU A 286 -2.87 -5.84 8.28
N LEU A 287 -3.99 -5.83 9.01
CA LEU A 287 -4.74 -7.04 9.35
C LEU A 287 -5.50 -7.57 8.12
N ARG A 288 -5.01 -8.66 7.52
CA ARG A 288 -5.70 -9.36 6.44
C ARG A 288 -6.81 -10.26 6.97
N ASN A 289 -7.78 -10.61 6.13
CA ASN A 289 -8.83 -11.58 6.45
C ASN A 289 -9.50 -11.34 7.82
N LYS A 290 -9.71 -10.06 8.17
CA LYS A 290 -10.05 -9.59 9.51
C LYS A 290 -11.10 -10.44 10.23
N GLN A 291 -12.24 -10.71 9.59
CA GLN A 291 -13.33 -11.50 10.19
C GLN A 291 -12.88 -12.91 10.59
N LYS A 292 -12.19 -13.62 9.68
CA LYS A 292 -11.68 -14.96 9.92
C LYS A 292 -10.65 -14.98 11.06
N ASN A 293 -9.77 -13.97 11.10
CA ASN A 293 -8.73 -13.88 12.12
C ASN A 293 -9.33 -13.57 13.51
N ILE A 294 -10.25 -12.60 13.61
CA ILE A 294 -10.96 -12.26 14.85
C ILE A 294 -11.66 -13.49 15.45
N GLU A 295 -12.30 -14.32 14.63
CA GLU A 295 -12.97 -15.56 15.06
C GLU A 295 -11.99 -16.58 15.66
N ALA A 296 -10.77 -16.68 15.11
CA ALA A 296 -9.74 -17.59 15.59
C ALA A 296 -8.98 -17.09 16.83
N TRP A 297 -8.97 -15.77 17.08
CA TRP A 297 -8.25 -15.18 18.20
C TRP A 297 -8.84 -15.59 19.55
N LYS A 298 -7.96 -16.06 20.44
CA LYS A 298 -8.28 -16.35 21.84
C LYS A 298 -8.52 -15.04 22.59
N CYS A 299 -9.54 -15.01 23.43
CA CYS A 299 -9.79 -13.92 24.35
C CYS A 299 -9.82 -14.43 25.79
N ASN A 300 -9.61 -13.51 26.72
CA ASN A 300 -9.87 -13.71 28.13
C ASN A 300 -11.17 -12.97 28.50
N PRO A 301 -12.25 -13.68 28.88
CA PRO A 301 -13.54 -13.07 29.19
C PRO A 301 -13.52 -12.27 30.50
N ASP A 302 -12.52 -12.46 31.36
CA ASP A 302 -12.36 -11.71 32.61
C ASP A 302 -11.70 -10.33 32.39
N VAL A 303 -11.25 -10.04 31.16
CA VAL A 303 -10.69 -8.73 30.81
C VAL A 303 -11.84 -7.76 30.52
N ILE A 304 -11.88 -6.69 31.31
CA ILE A 304 -12.83 -5.59 31.17
C ILE A 304 -12.13 -4.46 30.43
N ILE A 305 -12.76 -3.88 29.41
CA ILE A 305 -12.19 -2.78 28.62
C ILE A 305 -13.07 -1.55 28.78
N HIS A 306 -12.43 -0.44 29.13
CA HIS A 306 -13.04 0.89 29.13
C HIS A 306 -12.33 1.78 28.13
N ASP A 307 -13.02 2.80 27.65
CA ASP A 307 -12.46 3.80 26.75
C ASP A 307 -12.68 5.23 27.27
N SER A 308 -12.02 6.18 26.62
CA SER A 308 -12.11 7.62 26.89
C SER A 308 -13.52 8.21 26.71
N ALA A 309 -14.47 7.48 26.11
CA ALA A 309 -15.86 7.92 25.96
C ALA A 309 -16.78 7.39 27.06
N SER A 310 -16.45 6.23 27.64
CA SER A 310 -17.28 5.51 28.62
C SER A 310 -16.83 5.71 30.07
N SER A 311 -15.62 6.22 30.31
CA SER A 311 -15.12 6.54 31.64
C SER A 311 -13.93 7.51 31.61
N ASP A 312 -13.58 8.08 32.77
CA ASP A 312 -12.35 8.85 32.95
C ASP A 312 -11.15 7.92 33.15
N VAL A 313 -10.70 7.29 32.05
CA VAL A 313 -9.57 6.35 32.05
C VAL A 313 -8.21 7.02 32.21
N LEU A 314 -8.13 8.35 32.22
CA LEU A 314 -6.86 9.09 32.15
C LEU A 314 -5.95 8.76 33.34
N ALA A 315 -6.49 8.66 34.54
CA ALA A 315 -5.69 8.35 35.73
C ALA A 315 -5.03 6.97 35.63
N ASP A 316 -5.76 5.98 35.13
CA ASP A 316 -5.30 4.61 34.96
C ASP A 316 -4.33 4.47 33.79
N LEU A 317 -4.58 5.20 32.70
CA LEU A 317 -3.67 5.30 31.56
C LEU A 317 -2.32 5.89 31.97
N LEU A 318 -2.34 7.05 32.66
CA LEU A 318 -1.13 7.68 33.18
C LEU A 318 -0.36 6.73 34.09
N GLN A 319 -1.05 5.92 34.89
CA GLN A 319 -0.39 4.96 35.76
C GLN A 319 0.42 3.93 34.95
N ILE A 320 -0.19 3.29 33.94
CA ILE A 320 0.50 2.25 33.17
C ILE A 320 1.58 2.82 32.25
N ASP A 321 1.33 3.96 31.61
CA ASP A 321 2.28 4.52 30.64
C ASP A 321 3.49 5.16 31.34
N ILE A 322 3.31 5.80 32.51
CA ILE A 322 4.45 6.28 33.32
C ILE A 322 5.28 5.09 33.82
N GLU A 323 4.64 4.04 34.34
CA GLU A 323 5.35 2.81 34.78
C GLU A 323 6.13 2.16 33.63
N THR A 324 5.64 2.28 32.39
CA THR A 324 6.23 1.61 31.22
C THR A 324 7.32 2.44 30.56
N PHE A 325 7.14 3.76 30.44
CA PHE A 325 7.93 4.58 29.53
C PHE A 325 8.67 5.76 30.19
N ALA A 326 8.41 6.05 31.46
CA ALA A 326 9.02 7.24 32.09
C ALA A 326 10.55 7.14 32.24
N SER A 327 11.12 5.93 32.29
CA SER A 327 12.59 5.75 32.27
C SER A 327 13.22 6.19 30.96
N ASP A 328 12.49 6.05 29.86
CA ASP A 328 13.01 6.22 28.50
C ASP A 328 12.73 7.64 28.01
N TYR A 329 11.54 8.18 28.28
CA TYR A 329 11.09 9.48 27.75
C TYR A 329 10.87 10.56 28.81
N GLY A 330 10.87 10.20 30.10
CA GLY A 330 10.62 11.13 31.21
C GLY A 330 9.13 11.30 31.55
N GLU A 331 8.83 11.36 32.86
CA GLU A 331 7.45 11.41 33.36
C GLU A 331 6.65 12.62 32.88
N ASP A 332 7.27 13.81 32.82
CA ASP A 332 6.61 15.04 32.37
C ASP A 332 6.09 14.94 30.93
N PHE A 333 6.91 14.39 30.02
CA PHE A 333 6.54 14.18 28.63
C PHE A 333 5.35 13.22 28.52
N ILE A 334 5.40 12.06 29.20
CA ILE A 334 4.32 11.08 29.20
C ILE A 334 3.01 11.70 29.69
N ARG A 335 3.05 12.47 30.78
CA ARG A 335 1.87 13.16 31.31
C ARG A 335 1.26 14.12 30.28
N ARG A 336 2.08 14.96 29.63
CA ARG A 336 1.60 15.89 28.61
C ARG A 336 1.03 15.18 27.39
N ARG A 337 1.70 14.11 26.93
CA ARG A 337 1.27 13.29 25.80
C ARG A 337 -0.09 12.65 26.08
N ASP A 338 -0.24 11.92 27.18
CA ASP A 338 -1.45 11.13 27.46
C ASP A 338 -2.67 12.02 27.70
N VAL A 339 -2.50 13.11 28.46
CA VAL A 339 -3.56 14.12 28.64
C VAL A 339 -4.04 14.64 27.28
N ARG A 340 -3.11 14.93 26.38
CA ARG A 340 -3.43 15.45 25.06
C ARG A 340 -4.09 14.42 24.15
N TYR A 341 -3.61 13.18 24.16
CA TYR A 341 -4.20 12.09 23.39
C TYR A 341 -5.62 11.76 23.86
N VAL A 342 -5.85 11.66 25.17
CA VAL A 342 -7.20 11.46 25.73
C VAL A 342 -8.12 12.63 25.36
N LYS A 343 -7.65 13.87 25.46
CA LYS A 343 -8.42 15.04 25.00
C LYS A 343 -8.78 14.93 23.51
N LYS A 344 -7.82 14.58 22.65
CA LYS A 344 -8.06 14.41 21.21
C LYS A 344 -9.02 13.27 20.90
N ALA A 345 -8.96 12.18 21.66
CA ALA A 345 -9.91 11.07 21.57
C ALA A 345 -11.33 11.52 21.91
N MET A 346 -11.50 12.35 22.96
CA MET A 346 -12.81 12.93 23.31
C MET A 346 -13.35 13.92 22.27
N GLU A 347 -12.46 14.64 21.57
CA GLU A 347 -12.84 15.64 20.56
C GLU A 347 -13.06 15.04 19.15
N THR A 348 -12.51 13.85 18.87
CA THR A 348 -12.45 13.28 17.53
C THR A 348 -13.33 12.02 17.43
N PRO A 349 -14.45 12.05 16.68
CA PRO A 349 -15.26 10.86 16.46
C PRO A 349 -14.45 9.70 15.89
N GLY A 350 -14.57 8.52 16.50
CA GLY A 350 -13.85 7.32 16.09
C GLY A 350 -12.42 7.22 16.63
N PHE A 351 -11.95 8.18 17.44
CA PHE A 351 -10.69 8.06 18.19
C PHE A 351 -10.97 7.68 19.64
N HIS A 352 -10.41 6.55 20.07
CA HIS A 352 -10.62 5.99 21.40
C HIS A 352 -9.26 5.62 22.01
N TYR A 353 -9.08 5.98 23.28
CA TYR A 353 -7.99 5.45 24.10
C TYR A 353 -8.57 4.43 25.07
N TYR A 354 -8.05 3.21 25.04
CA TYR A 354 -8.56 2.07 25.80
C TYR A 354 -7.64 1.72 26.97
N VAL A 355 -8.26 1.33 28.07
CA VAL A 355 -7.59 0.69 29.22
C VAL A 355 -8.27 -0.64 29.50
N ALA A 356 -7.47 -1.70 29.59
CA ALA A 356 -7.90 -3.04 29.97
C ALA A 356 -7.61 -3.31 31.44
N TYR A 357 -8.57 -3.93 32.11
CA TYR A 357 -8.49 -4.35 33.51
C TYR A 357 -8.61 -5.87 33.60
N LEU A 358 -7.79 -6.47 34.46
CA LEU A 358 -7.86 -7.90 34.79
C LEU A 358 -7.64 -8.05 36.30
N ASP A 359 -8.46 -8.89 36.95
CA ASP A 359 -8.47 -9.06 38.42
C ASP A 359 -8.65 -7.72 39.18
N GLY A 360 -9.44 -6.79 38.60
CA GLY A 360 -9.72 -5.47 39.18
C GLY A 360 -8.55 -4.47 39.13
N LYS A 361 -7.50 -4.77 38.35
CA LYS A 361 -6.31 -3.91 38.19
C LYS A 361 -6.10 -3.55 36.73
N VAL A 362 -5.53 -2.37 36.48
CA VAL A 362 -5.06 -1.98 35.14
C VAL A 362 -4.04 -3.00 34.66
N ALA A 363 -4.26 -3.54 33.47
CA ALA A 363 -3.51 -4.65 32.89
C ALA A 363 -2.88 -4.30 31.54
N GLY A 364 -3.48 -3.38 30.78
CA GLY A 364 -2.96 -2.94 29.48
C GLY A 364 -3.65 -1.68 28.97
N SER A 365 -3.07 -1.07 27.95
CA SER A 365 -3.58 0.12 27.26
C SER A 365 -3.29 0.02 25.76
N CYS A 366 -4.06 0.75 24.96
CA CYS A 366 -3.76 1.04 23.56
C CYS A 366 -4.72 2.13 23.05
N TYR A 367 -4.41 2.76 21.94
CA TYR A 367 -5.38 3.62 21.25
C TYR A 367 -5.76 3.09 19.87
N ALA A 368 -6.93 3.50 19.40
CA ALA A 368 -7.37 3.25 18.03
C ALA A 368 -8.12 4.46 17.46
N CYS A 369 -7.85 4.81 16.21
CA CYS A 369 -8.51 5.90 15.50
C CYS A 369 -9.04 5.46 14.13
N ALA A 370 -10.34 5.54 13.93
CA ALA A 370 -10.98 5.34 12.64
C ALA A 370 -10.87 6.60 11.79
N ILE A 371 -10.07 6.54 10.72
CA ILE A 371 -9.80 7.68 9.83
C ILE A 371 -9.52 7.22 8.40
N ASP A 372 -10.05 7.95 7.42
CA ASP A 372 -9.87 7.66 5.99
C ASP A 372 -10.22 6.21 5.55
N GLY A 373 -11.15 5.56 6.26
CA GLY A 373 -11.59 4.19 5.96
C GLY A 373 -10.71 3.08 6.56
N TYR A 374 -9.77 3.46 7.44
CA TYR A 374 -8.92 2.55 8.19
C TYR A 374 -9.06 2.80 9.70
N VAL A 375 -8.64 1.83 10.51
CA VAL A 375 -8.35 1.99 11.93
C VAL A 375 -6.85 1.96 12.11
N VAL A 376 -6.28 3.06 12.59
CA VAL A 376 -4.91 3.11 13.08
C VAL A 376 -4.93 2.65 14.54
N MET A 377 -4.21 1.58 14.87
CA MET A 377 -4.03 1.11 16.25
C MET A 377 -2.56 1.19 16.63
N ASP A 378 -2.28 1.66 17.84
CA ASP A 378 -0.91 1.82 18.31
C ASP A 378 -0.84 1.89 19.85
N ALA A 379 0.39 2.03 20.38
CA ALA A 379 0.72 2.12 21.79
C ALA A 379 0.17 0.93 22.60
N LEU A 380 0.26 -0.28 22.06
CA LEU A 380 -0.20 -1.49 22.74
C LEU A 380 0.75 -1.88 23.89
N VAL A 381 0.27 -1.70 25.12
CA VAL A 381 1.01 -2.05 26.33
C VAL A 381 0.26 -3.12 27.11
N VAL A 382 1.00 -4.10 27.62
CA VAL A 382 0.51 -5.04 28.63
C VAL A 382 1.54 -5.13 29.75
N ARG A 383 1.10 -4.80 30.97
CA ARG A 383 1.90 -4.91 32.20
C ARG A 383 2.45 -6.32 32.32
N GLU A 384 3.71 -6.43 32.72
CA GLU A 384 4.44 -7.70 32.73
C GLU A 384 3.71 -8.81 33.50
N ALA A 385 3.14 -8.47 34.66
CA ALA A 385 2.38 -9.39 35.51
C ALA A 385 1.11 -9.98 34.84
N PHE A 386 0.62 -9.37 33.75
CA PHE A 386 -0.56 -9.81 33.00
C PHE A 386 -0.24 -10.33 31.61
N ARG A 387 1.05 -10.38 31.21
CA ARG A 387 1.47 -10.97 29.94
C ARG A 387 1.12 -12.46 29.90
N LYS A 388 0.93 -12.98 28.69
CA LYS A 388 0.51 -14.39 28.44
C LYS A 388 -0.86 -14.77 29.03
N ARG A 389 -1.68 -13.80 29.46
CA ARG A 389 -3.07 -13.97 29.92
C ARG A 389 -4.11 -13.43 28.92
N TYR A 390 -3.72 -13.32 27.66
CA TYR A 390 -4.53 -12.84 26.52
C TYR A 390 -5.07 -11.41 26.62
N VAL A 391 -4.50 -10.54 27.46
CA VAL A 391 -4.92 -9.12 27.57
C VAL A 391 -4.79 -8.38 26.24
N ALA A 392 -3.61 -8.43 25.62
CA ALA A 392 -3.35 -7.84 24.29
C ALA A 392 -4.32 -8.35 23.23
N THR A 393 -4.52 -9.67 23.15
CA THR A 393 -5.43 -10.28 22.17
C THR A 393 -6.89 -9.88 22.41
N THR A 394 -7.33 -9.75 23.67
CA THR A 394 -8.67 -9.23 23.98
C THR A 394 -8.82 -7.77 23.56
N LEU A 395 -7.84 -6.90 23.82
CA LEU A 395 -7.84 -5.49 23.37
C LEU A 395 -7.94 -5.39 21.85
N MET A 396 -7.05 -6.06 21.12
CA MET A 396 -7.07 -6.08 19.65
C MET A 396 -8.39 -6.63 19.10
N LYS A 397 -8.93 -7.70 19.68
CA LYS A 397 -10.21 -8.28 19.28
C LYS A 397 -11.37 -7.32 19.50
N HIS A 398 -11.36 -6.60 20.61
CA HIS A 398 -12.35 -5.57 20.92
C HIS A 398 -12.34 -4.46 19.87
N ILE A 399 -11.17 -3.86 19.62
CA ILE A 399 -11.00 -2.80 18.62
C ILE A 399 -11.44 -3.30 17.24
N ALA A 400 -10.91 -4.43 16.80
CA ALA A 400 -11.21 -4.97 15.49
C ALA A 400 -12.70 -5.32 15.31
N SER A 401 -13.42 -5.67 16.38
CA SER A 401 -14.87 -5.93 16.34
C SER A 401 -15.74 -4.67 16.35
N GLN A 402 -15.24 -3.56 16.91
CA GLN A 402 -15.98 -2.30 16.99
C GLN A 402 -16.03 -1.53 15.67
N PHE A 403 -14.95 -1.59 14.89
CA PHE A 403 -14.83 -0.88 13.62
C PHE A 403 -15.09 -1.81 12.43
N LYS A 404 -15.71 -1.27 11.37
CA LYS A 404 -15.92 -2.04 10.12
C LYS A 404 -14.72 -1.93 9.18
N GLU A 405 -13.97 -0.85 9.32
CA GLU A 405 -12.78 -0.46 8.59
C GLU A 405 -11.64 -1.48 8.74
N GLU A 406 -10.73 -1.51 7.78
CA GLU A 406 -9.51 -2.31 7.86
C GLU A 406 -8.56 -1.73 8.91
N MET A 407 -7.84 -2.59 9.63
CA MET A 407 -7.03 -2.17 10.78
C MET A 407 -5.55 -2.37 10.49
N PHE A 408 -4.74 -1.35 10.75
CA PHE A 408 -3.28 -1.44 10.67
C PHE A 408 -2.62 -0.89 11.93
N LEU A 409 -1.36 -1.28 12.12
CA LEU A 409 -0.52 -0.82 13.21
C LEU A 409 0.90 -0.58 12.72
N HIS A 410 1.69 0.11 13.53
CA HIS A 410 3.13 0.31 13.33
C HIS A 410 3.90 -0.59 14.29
N ALA A 411 4.99 -1.18 13.81
CA ALA A 411 5.88 -2.00 14.63
C ALA A 411 7.34 -1.78 14.20
N ASP A 412 8.14 -1.29 15.13
CA ASP A 412 9.58 -1.09 14.95
C ASP A 412 10.27 -2.41 14.59
N ALA A 413 11.46 -2.33 14.00
CA ALA A 413 12.30 -3.49 13.70
C ALA A 413 12.53 -4.40 14.92
N ASP A 414 12.74 -3.77 16.08
CA ASP A 414 13.03 -4.43 17.36
C ASP A 414 11.77 -4.70 18.21
N ASP A 415 10.58 -4.40 17.69
CA ASP A 415 9.34 -4.52 18.45
C ASP A 415 9.03 -5.99 18.80
N THR A 416 9.12 -6.32 20.10
CA THR A 416 8.96 -7.69 20.61
C THR A 416 7.61 -8.36 20.26
N PRO A 417 6.47 -7.65 20.15
CA PRO A 417 5.18 -8.20 19.74
C PRO A 417 5.04 -8.40 18.21
N LYS A 418 6.00 -8.03 17.37
CA LYS A 418 5.90 -8.17 15.90
C LYS A 418 5.54 -9.58 15.44
N GLU A 419 6.16 -10.59 16.06
CA GLU A 419 5.85 -12.00 15.78
C GLU A 419 4.44 -12.41 16.27
N MET A 420 3.93 -11.76 17.32
CA MET A 420 2.55 -11.93 17.76
C MET A 420 1.59 -11.34 16.71
N TYR A 421 1.87 -10.16 16.16
CA TYR A 421 1.05 -9.55 15.11
C TYR A 421 0.97 -10.44 13.86
N ARG A 422 2.10 -10.99 13.40
CA ARG A 422 2.11 -11.94 12.26
C ARG A 422 1.22 -13.16 12.52
N LYS A 423 1.32 -13.77 13.71
CA LYS A 423 0.47 -14.91 14.10
C LYS A 423 -1.01 -14.54 14.22
N MET A 424 -1.31 -13.26 14.43
CA MET A 424 -2.67 -12.74 14.48
C MET A 424 -3.21 -12.41 13.07
N GLY A 425 -2.39 -12.51 12.03
CA GLY A 425 -2.80 -12.30 10.64
C GLY A 425 -2.53 -10.89 10.11
N PHE A 426 -1.66 -10.15 10.78
CA PHE A 426 -1.10 -8.91 10.24
C PHE A 426 0.03 -9.22 9.25
N GLU A 427 0.04 -8.50 8.15
CA GLU A 427 1.06 -8.57 7.11
C GLU A 427 1.70 -7.20 6.92
N THR A 428 3.02 -7.17 6.80
CA THR A 428 3.76 -5.95 6.46
C THR A 428 3.38 -5.50 5.05
N VAL A 429 2.93 -4.26 4.92
CA VAL A 429 2.47 -3.67 3.64
C VAL A 429 3.25 -2.43 3.24
N ASP A 430 3.95 -1.81 4.18
CA ASP A 430 4.77 -0.62 3.94
C ASP A 430 5.87 -0.51 4.99
N GLU A 431 6.89 0.28 4.69
CA GLU A 431 8.00 0.59 5.59
C GLU A 431 8.19 2.11 5.67
N LEU A 432 8.69 2.56 6.82
CA LEU A 432 9.09 3.93 7.08
C LEU A 432 10.50 3.92 7.67
N TYR A 433 11.44 4.57 6.99
CA TYR A 433 12.78 4.78 7.52
C TYR A 433 12.81 6.11 8.27
N GLU A 434 13.22 6.03 9.51
CA GLU A 434 13.18 7.13 10.47
C GLU A 434 14.60 7.46 10.89
N TYR A 435 14.93 8.74 10.86
CA TYR A 435 16.27 9.23 11.18
C TYR A 435 16.18 10.27 12.28
N LEU A 436 16.95 10.07 13.35
CA LEU A 436 17.00 10.98 14.48
C LEU A 436 18.41 11.52 14.70
N LYS A 437 18.51 12.81 14.98
CA LYS A 437 19.71 13.45 15.50
C LYS A 437 19.33 14.32 16.68
N MET A 438 19.98 14.11 17.82
CA MET A 438 19.78 14.91 19.03
C MET A 438 21.00 15.78 19.32
N TRP A 439 20.79 16.90 20.00
CA TRP A 439 21.84 17.79 20.51
C TRP A 439 21.37 18.52 21.78
N GLU A 440 22.32 18.93 22.61
CA GLU A 440 22.06 19.81 23.74
C GLU A 440 21.72 21.23 23.27
N LEU A 441 20.79 21.87 23.97
CA LEU A 441 20.27 23.21 23.68
C LEU A 441 21.07 24.33 24.34
#